data_AF-A0A1Y3CP36-F1
#
_entry.id   AF-A0A1Y3CP36-F1
#
_cell.length_a   1.000
_cell.length_b   1.000
_cell.length_c   1.000
_cell.angle_alpha   90.00
_cell.angle_beta   90.00
_cell.angle_gamma   90.00
#
_symmetry.space_group_name_H-M   'P 1'
#
loop_
_entity.id
_entity.type
_entity.pdbx_description
1 polymer ?
#
loop_
_entity_poly.entity_id
_entity_poly.type
_entity_poly.pdbx_seq_one_letter_code
_entity_poly.pdbx_strand_id
1 'polypeptide(L)'
;MAKDFNNPQIVDGYDEHIRKLIPGYELIHLQVHALLKTYVSEQAHILVVGCGTGYELQYLADQFPYWTFTAIDPAVVMLEKAKSHIEDLGLEQRITFIHGDTSILNSLDQPFDAALSILVSHFVPFEYKQQYFQDIAQSLNKNAICLSYDLMQISNHQQLLALKRLTQSIGLSEKQSQAMLDRLGQDFFLIDIPQMCNIYQQAGFKSVTTFTQILNYYGFIAFKN
;
A
#
# COMPACT_ATOMS: atom_id res chain seq x y z
N MET A 1 8.14 17.82 4.55
CA MET A 1 7.98 17.00 5.77
C MET A 1 6.71 16.23 5.51
N ALA A 2 6.81 14.89 5.47
CA ALA A 2 5.67 14.03 5.16
C ALA A 2 4.43 14.40 5.97
N LYS A 3 3.24 14.15 5.40
CA LYS A 3 1.97 14.35 6.13
C LYS A 3 2.08 13.62 7.46
N ASP A 4 1.82 14.33 8.55
CA ASP A 4 1.79 13.73 9.88
C ASP A 4 0.50 12.94 10.04
N PHE A 5 0.57 11.64 9.77
CA PHE A 5 -0.57 10.74 9.91
C PHE A 5 -0.97 10.47 11.37
N ASN A 6 -0.25 11.05 12.35
CA ASN A 6 -0.69 11.11 13.74
C ASN A 6 -1.54 12.35 14.05
N ASN A 7 -1.77 13.25 13.08
CA ASN A 7 -2.66 14.39 13.27
C ASN A 7 -4.12 14.03 12.93
N PRO A 8 -5.07 14.05 13.89
CA PRO A 8 -6.47 13.67 13.67
C PRO A 8 -7.16 14.46 12.54
N GLN A 9 -6.81 15.74 12.35
CA GLN A 9 -7.39 16.57 11.28
C GLN A 9 -6.96 16.13 9.88
N ILE A 10 -5.81 15.45 9.74
CA ILE A 10 -5.35 14.89 8.46
C ILE A 10 -6.08 13.57 8.17
N VAL A 11 -6.49 12.87 9.22
CA VAL A 11 -7.14 11.57 9.19
C VAL A 11 -8.66 11.71 8.90
N ASP A 12 -9.28 12.80 9.33
CA ASP A 12 -10.67 13.12 9.00
C ASP A 12 -10.81 13.64 7.55
N GLY A 13 -11.74 13.04 6.80
CA GLY A 13 -11.88 13.29 5.36
C GLY A 13 -10.78 12.66 4.48
N TYR A 14 -9.89 11.85 5.05
CA TYR A 14 -8.80 11.19 4.32
C TYR A 14 -9.32 10.37 3.14
N ASP A 15 -10.36 9.55 3.36
CA ASP A 15 -10.89 8.62 2.34
C ASP A 15 -11.50 9.34 1.13
N GLU A 16 -12.14 10.49 1.34
CA GLU A 16 -12.64 11.31 0.22
C GLU A 16 -11.49 12.02 -0.51
N HIS A 17 -10.49 12.48 0.24
CA HIS A 17 -9.37 13.23 -0.31
C HIS A 17 -8.41 12.33 -1.10
N ILE A 18 -8.13 11.11 -0.62
CA ILE A 18 -7.20 10.19 -1.27
C ILE A 18 -7.67 9.78 -2.67
N ARG A 19 -8.99 9.65 -2.88
CA ARG A 19 -9.60 9.39 -4.20
C ARG A 19 -9.34 10.49 -5.23
N LYS A 20 -9.17 11.74 -4.76
CA LYS A 20 -8.82 12.88 -5.63
C LYS A 20 -7.31 12.98 -5.86
N LEU A 21 -6.50 12.42 -4.95
CA LEU A 21 -5.05 12.45 -5.02
C LEU A 21 -4.49 11.32 -5.89
N ILE A 22 -5.11 10.14 -5.84
CA ILE A 22 -4.64 8.92 -6.49
C ILE A 22 -5.55 8.62 -7.69
N PRO A 23 -5.10 8.91 -8.92
CA PRO A 23 -5.90 8.61 -10.11
C PRO A 23 -6.14 7.10 -10.21
N GLY A 24 -7.41 6.72 -10.40
CA GLY A 24 -7.80 5.31 -10.51
C GLY A 24 -7.80 4.54 -9.19
N TYR A 25 -7.84 5.20 -8.03
CA TYR A 25 -7.82 4.55 -6.70
C TYR A 25 -8.71 3.30 -6.59
N GLU A 26 -9.98 3.40 -7.00
CA GLU A 26 -10.93 2.28 -6.96
C GLU A 26 -10.58 1.18 -7.98
N LEU A 27 -10.12 1.57 -9.17
CA LEU A 27 -9.67 0.63 -10.20
C LEU A 27 -8.44 -0.17 -9.74
N ILE A 28 -7.55 0.42 -8.94
CA ILE A 28 -6.41 -0.30 -8.36
C ILE A 28 -6.89 -1.36 -7.36
N HIS A 29 -7.82 -1.03 -6.47
CA HIS A 29 -8.39 -2.00 -5.52
C HIS A 29 -9.16 -3.12 -6.25
N LEU A 30 -9.84 -2.80 -7.34
CA LEU A 30 -10.48 -3.80 -8.21
C LEU A 30 -9.46 -4.75 -8.87
N GLN A 31 -8.31 -4.23 -9.32
CA GLN A 31 -7.23 -5.05 -9.87
C GLN A 31 -6.58 -5.92 -8.79
N VAL A 32 -6.31 -5.36 -7.60
CA VAL A 32 -5.79 -6.11 -6.44
C VAL A 32 -6.73 -7.26 -6.09
N HIS A 33 -8.04 -7.01 -6.00
CA HIS A 33 -9.04 -8.07 -5.80
C HIS A 33 -8.97 -9.15 -6.89
N ALA A 34 -8.93 -8.77 -8.18
CA ALA A 34 -8.87 -9.74 -9.27
C ALA A 34 -7.59 -10.62 -9.21
N LEU A 35 -6.44 -10.03 -8.88
CA LEU A 35 -5.18 -10.74 -8.71
C LEU A 35 -5.25 -11.69 -7.51
N LEU A 36 -5.69 -11.20 -6.36
CA LEU A 36 -5.89 -12.00 -5.15
C LEU A 36 -6.80 -13.21 -5.41
N LYS A 37 -7.94 -12.99 -6.06
CA LYS A 37 -8.89 -14.06 -6.43
C LYS A 37 -8.29 -15.09 -7.41
N THR A 38 -7.29 -14.69 -8.20
CA THR A 38 -6.64 -15.57 -9.18
C THR A 38 -5.53 -16.42 -8.56
N TYR A 39 -4.77 -15.86 -7.61
CA TYR A 39 -3.54 -16.47 -7.11
C TYR A 39 -3.63 -17.03 -5.69
N VAL A 40 -4.63 -16.62 -4.91
CA VAL A 40 -4.76 -16.97 -3.49
C VAL A 40 -5.97 -17.89 -3.28
N SER A 41 -5.85 -18.84 -2.36
CA SER A 41 -6.89 -19.81 -2.03
C SER A 41 -8.14 -19.17 -1.41
N GLU A 42 -9.26 -19.89 -1.47
CA GLU A 42 -10.54 -19.44 -0.88
C GLU A 42 -10.48 -19.23 0.64
N GLN A 43 -9.53 -19.87 1.32
CA GLN A 43 -9.17 -19.62 2.72
C GLN A 43 -7.71 -19.17 2.75
N ALA A 44 -7.44 -18.03 3.35
CA ALA A 44 -6.11 -17.42 3.37
C ALA A 44 -5.94 -16.48 4.55
N HIS A 45 -4.70 -16.35 5.01
CA HIS A 45 -4.28 -15.34 5.97
C HIS A 45 -3.45 -14.27 5.26
N ILE A 46 -3.95 -13.04 5.25
CA ILE A 46 -3.37 -11.93 4.46
C ILE A 46 -2.67 -10.93 5.38
N LEU A 47 -1.44 -10.55 5.01
CA LEU A 47 -0.75 -9.42 5.60
C LEU A 47 -1.11 -8.13 4.88
N VAL A 48 -1.50 -7.10 5.62
CA VAL A 48 -1.68 -5.72 5.11
C VAL A 48 -0.69 -4.81 5.82
N VAL A 49 0.31 -4.35 5.08
CA VAL A 49 1.34 -3.42 5.57
C VAL A 49 0.91 -1.99 5.27
N GLY A 50 0.84 -1.14 6.30
CA GLY A 50 0.36 0.23 6.20
C GLY A 50 -1.15 0.28 5.93
N CYS A 51 -1.94 -0.29 6.84
CA CYS A 51 -3.39 -0.41 6.65
C CYS A 51 -4.17 0.92 6.65
N GLY A 52 -3.53 2.02 7.06
CA GLY A 52 -4.13 3.35 7.05
C GLY A 52 -5.43 3.39 7.85
N THR A 53 -6.49 3.93 7.25
CA THR A 53 -7.84 4.02 7.87
C THR A 53 -8.66 2.73 7.74
N GLY A 54 -8.10 1.66 7.16
CA GLY A 54 -8.79 0.36 7.06
C GLY A 54 -9.71 0.18 5.85
N TYR A 55 -9.69 1.10 4.87
CA TYR A 55 -10.50 0.95 3.64
C TYR A 55 -10.24 -0.35 2.88
N GLU A 56 -8.96 -0.69 2.65
CA GLU A 56 -8.58 -1.93 1.95
C GLU A 56 -9.00 -3.18 2.74
N LEU A 57 -8.85 -3.14 4.07
CA LEU A 57 -9.26 -4.21 4.96
C LEU A 57 -10.76 -4.49 4.88
N GLN A 58 -11.60 -3.44 4.98
CA GLN A 58 -13.04 -3.58 4.81
C GLN A 58 -13.35 -4.18 3.43
N TYR A 59 -12.83 -3.57 2.37
CA TYR A 59 -13.14 -3.98 1.01
C TYR A 59 -12.81 -5.46 0.77
N LEU A 60 -11.65 -5.93 1.21
CA LEU A 60 -11.25 -7.32 1.04
C LEU A 60 -12.01 -8.27 1.99
N ALA A 61 -12.28 -7.85 3.22
CA ALA A 61 -13.07 -8.64 4.15
C ALA A 61 -14.49 -8.91 3.62
N ASP A 62 -15.10 -7.94 2.95
CA ASP A 62 -16.41 -8.07 2.30
C ASP A 62 -16.38 -9.03 1.11
N GLN A 63 -15.31 -8.98 0.28
CA GLN A 63 -15.18 -9.85 -0.89
C GLN A 63 -14.74 -11.28 -0.57
N PHE A 64 -14.01 -11.48 0.54
CA PHE A 64 -13.42 -12.76 0.93
C PHE A 64 -13.85 -13.15 2.35
N PRO A 65 -15.02 -13.79 2.51
CA PRO A 65 -15.62 -14.04 3.83
C PRO A 65 -14.84 -15.03 4.71
N TYR A 66 -14.01 -15.89 4.12
CA TYR A 66 -13.21 -16.89 4.84
C TYR A 66 -11.76 -16.48 5.07
N TRP A 67 -11.38 -15.26 4.68
CA TRP A 67 -10.04 -14.76 4.91
C TRP A 67 -9.91 -14.13 6.29
N THR A 68 -8.72 -14.27 6.86
CA THR A 68 -8.27 -13.54 8.05
C THR A 68 -7.16 -12.58 7.64
N PHE A 69 -6.96 -11.55 8.45
CA PHE A 69 -6.03 -10.47 8.15
C PHE A 69 -5.16 -10.17 9.36
N THR A 70 -3.88 -9.89 9.11
CA THR A 70 -3.03 -9.14 10.03
C THR A 70 -2.71 -7.81 9.39
N ALA A 71 -3.06 -6.73 10.07
CA ALA A 71 -2.88 -5.37 9.63
C ALA A 71 -1.85 -4.66 10.52
N ILE A 72 -0.79 -4.13 9.90
CA ILE A 72 0.22 -3.33 10.61
C ILE A 72 0.22 -1.89 10.11
N ASP A 73 0.46 -0.94 11.01
CA ASP A 73 0.70 0.45 10.67
C ASP A 73 1.56 1.11 11.76
N PRO A 74 2.60 1.89 11.40
CA PRO A 74 3.41 2.62 12.39
C PRO A 74 2.68 3.85 12.95
N ALA A 75 1.68 4.40 12.25
CA ALA A 75 0.90 5.55 12.70
C ALA A 75 -0.26 5.09 13.59
N VAL A 76 -0.11 5.28 14.90
CA VAL A 76 -1.09 4.83 15.91
C VAL A 76 -2.48 5.42 15.66
N VAL A 77 -2.58 6.67 15.19
CA VAL A 77 -3.88 7.32 14.93
C VAL A 77 -4.60 6.70 13.73
N MET A 78 -3.86 6.29 12.70
CA MET A 78 -4.42 5.54 11.57
C MET A 78 -4.92 4.17 12.03
N LEU A 79 -4.10 3.45 12.79
CA LEU A 79 -4.41 2.13 13.30
C LEU A 79 -5.67 2.12 14.19
N GLU A 80 -5.80 3.07 15.13
CA GLU A 80 -6.98 3.18 15.98
C GLU A 80 -8.25 3.53 15.18
N LYS A 81 -8.12 4.37 14.14
CA LYS A 81 -9.25 4.65 13.23
C LYS A 81 -9.65 3.42 12.44
N ALA A 82 -8.70 2.67 11.90
CA ALA A 82 -8.98 1.42 11.19
C ALA A 82 -9.66 0.41 12.11
N LYS A 83 -9.19 0.30 13.36
CA LYS A 83 -9.79 -0.59 14.35
C LYS A 83 -11.24 -0.22 14.66
N SER A 84 -11.51 1.05 14.98
CA SER A 84 -12.88 1.54 15.22
C SER A 84 -13.78 1.28 14.01
N HIS A 85 -13.29 1.57 12.80
CA HIS A 85 -14.02 1.36 11.55
C HIS A 85 -14.39 -0.12 11.31
N ILE A 86 -13.47 -1.04 11.60
CA ILE A 86 -13.69 -2.48 11.45
C ILE A 86 -14.61 -3.03 12.55
N GLU A 87 -14.52 -2.53 13.78
CA GLU A 87 -15.42 -2.88 14.89
C GLU A 87 -16.87 -2.44 14.59
N ASP A 88 -17.08 -1.25 14.04
CA ASP A 88 -18.42 -0.76 13.64
C ASP A 88 -19.08 -1.65 12.57
N LEU A 89 -18.28 -2.40 11.81
CA LEU A 89 -18.73 -3.34 10.78
C LEU A 89 -18.91 -4.78 11.30
N GLY A 90 -18.54 -5.07 12.56
CA GLY A 90 -18.60 -6.42 13.13
C GLY A 90 -17.58 -7.39 12.52
N LEU A 91 -16.43 -6.88 12.07
CA LEU A 91 -15.39 -7.62 11.37
C LEU A 91 -14.16 -7.92 12.23
N GLU A 92 -14.16 -7.49 13.49
CA GLU A 92 -13.01 -7.51 14.41
C GLU A 92 -12.46 -8.92 14.68
N GLN A 93 -13.28 -9.96 14.61
CA GLN A 93 -12.82 -11.34 14.82
C GLN A 93 -11.94 -11.87 13.67
N ARG A 94 -11.96 -11.22 12.50
CA ARG A 94 -11.17 -11.64 11.33
C ARG A 94 -9.89 -10.84 11.14
N ILE A 95 -9.69 -9.77 11.91
CA ILE A 95 -8.62 -8.79 11.67
C ILE A 95 -7.82 -8.56 12.94
N THR A 96 -6.55 -8.94 12.91
CA THR A 96 -5.58 -8.63 13.96
C THR A 96 -4.85 -7.34 13.62
N PHE A 97 -4.91 -6.34 14.49
CA PHE A 97 -4.15 -5.09 14.34
C PHE A 97 -2.88 -5.12 15.19
N ILE A 98 -1.75 -4.68 14.61
CA ILE A 98 -0.48 -4.56 15.32
C ILE A 98 0.13 -3.19 15.04
N HIS A 99 0.46 -2.45 16.09
CA HIS A 99 1.19 -1.20 15.97
C HIS A 99 2.67 -1.48 15.71
N GLY A 100 3.16 -1.06 14.55
CA GLY A 100 4.57 -1.28 14.17
C GLY A 100 4.81 -1.18 12.67
N ASP A 101 6.09 -1.22 12.30
CA ASP A 101 6.56 -1.36 10.92
C ASP A 101 6.87 -2.83 10.59
N THR A 102 7.47 -3.11 9.43
CA THR A 102 7.75 -4.48 8.99
C THR A 102 8.71 -5.25 9.89
N SER A 103 9.49 -4.59 10.74
CA SER A 103 10.45 -5.26 11.62
C SER A 103 9.78 -6.21 12.62
N ILE A 104 8.50 -5.96 12.95
CA ILE A 104 7.71 -6.81 13.85
C ILE A 104 7.38 -8.18 13.23
N LEU A 105 7.39 -8.30 11.90
CA LEU A 105 6.96 -9.51 11.19
C LEU A 105 7.85 -10.72 11.53
N ASN A 106 9.12 -10.48 11.84
CA ASN A 106 10.08 -11.53 12.20
C ASN A 106 9.79 -12.17 13.58
N SER A 107 8.90 -11.55 14.37
CA SER A 107 8.44 -12.09 15.66
C SER A 107 7.09 -12.80 15.58
N LEU A 108 6.47 -12.84 14.39
CA LEU A 108 5.22 -13.54 14.18
C LEU A 108 5.48 -14.98 13.75
N ASP A 109 4.85 -15.94 14.43
CA ASP A 109 5.04 -17.37 14.17
C ASP A 109 4.26 -17.89 12.94
N GLN A 110 3.27 -17.12 12.46
CA GLN A 110 2.38 -17.56 11.39
C GLN A 110 2.72 -16.87 10.05
N PRO A 111 3.08 -17.64 9.01
CA PRO A 111 3.33 -17.09 7.69
C PRO A 111 2.02 -16.74 6.95
N PHE A 112 2.09 -15.77 6.04
CA PHE A 112 0.94 -15.26 5.29
C PHE A 112 0.85 -15.80 3.87
N ASP A 113 -0.37 -16.01 3.36
CA ASP A 113 -0.61 -16.53 2.01
C ASP A 113 -0.47 -15.46 0.92
N ALA A 114 -0.63 -14.19 1.29
CA ALA A 114 -0.25 -13.04 0.48
C ALA A 114 0.02 -11.81 1.36
N ALA A 115 0.72 -10.83 0.79
CA ALA A 115 0.96 -9.54 1.42
C ALA A 115 0.55 -8.39 0.51
N LEU A 116 0.01 -7.33 1.11
CA LEU A 116 -0.34 -6.08 0.46
C LEU A 116 0.46 -4.93 1.08
N SER A 117 1.00 -4.06 0.22
CA SER A 117 1.71 -2.83 0.60
C SER A 117 1.29 -1.72 -0.37
N ILE A 118 0.10 -1.16 -0.17
CA ILE A 118 -0.53 -0.20 -1.09
C ILE A 118 -0.34 1.22 -0.58
N LEU A 119 0.40 2.03 -1.34
CA LEU A 119 0.77 3.41 -1.06
C LEU A 119 1.62 3.58 0.20
N VAL A 120 2.63 2.72 0.38
CA VAL A 120 3.46 2.68 1.61
C VAL A 120 4.94 2.81 1.32
N SER A 121 5.49 1.98 0.43
CA SER A 121 6.95 1.83 0.32
C SER A 121 7.65 3.11 -0.14
N HIS A 122 6.93 4.03 -0.80
CA HIS A 122 7.45 5.34 -1.19
C HIS A 122 7.75 6.28 0.00
N PHE A 123 7.24 5.99 1.21
CA PHE A 123 7.63 6.67 2.45
C PHE A 123 8.92 6.10 3.07
N VAL A 124 9.32 4.89 2.71
CA VAL A 124 10.49 4.20 3.29
C VAL A 124 11.79 4.76 2.69
N PRO A 125 12.76 5.23 3.50
CA PRO A 125 14.06 5.68 3.02
C PRO A 125 14.78 4.62 2.18
N PHE A 126 15.54 5.06 1.18
CA PHE A 126 16.16 4.18 0.19
C PHE A 126 16.98 3.06 0.84
N GLU A 127 17.79 3.39 1.85
CA GLU A 127 18.64 2.47 2.60
C GLU A 127 17.87 1.38 3.36
N TYR A 128 16.58 1.61 3.65
CA TYR A 128 15.72 0.66 4.36
C TYR A 128 14.74 -0.08 3.45
N LYS A 129 14.56 0.33 2.19
CA LYS A 129 13.60 -0.31 1.27
C LYS A 129 13.90 -1.79 1.02
N GLN A 130 15.17 -2.17 0.93
CA GLN A 130 15.55 -3.58 0.78
C GLN A 130 15.09 -4.39 2.00
N GLN A 131 15.39 -3.92 3.22
CA GLN A 131 14.99 -4.60 4.45
C GLN A 131 13.47 -4.66 4.58
N TYR A 132 12.76 -3.58 4.25
CA TYR A 132 11.30 -3.51 4.25
C TYR A 132 10.67 -4.65 3.42
N PHE A 133 11.10 -4.82 2.17
CA PHE A 133 10.58 -5.90 1.34
C PHE A 133 11.12 -7.28 1.74
N GLN A 134 12.30 -7.35 2.36
CA GLN A 134 12.85 -8.60 2.89
C GLN A 134 12.03 -9.11 4.08
N ASP A 135 11.64 -8.24 5.01
CA ASP A 135 10.77 -8.61 6.14
C ASP A 135 9.43 -9.16 5.63
N ILE A 136 8.81 -8.48 4.65
CA ILE A 136 7.59 -8.96 3.99
C ILE A 136 7.84 -10.32 3.34
N ALA A 137 8.89 -10.45 2.52
CA ALA A 137 9.23 -11.69 1.86
C ALA A 137 9.42 -12.83 2.86
N GLN A 138 10.09 -12.61 3.99
CA GLN A 138 10.34 -13.63 5.00
C GLN A 138 9.04 -14.09 5.69
N SER A 139 8.10 -13.18 5.92
CA SER A 139 6.79 -13.47 6.54
C SER A 139 5.82 -14.29 5.67
N LEU A 140 6.07 -14.43 4.37
CA LEU A 140 5.15 -15.09 3.44
C LEU A 140 5.27 -16.64 3.42
N ASN A 141 4.24 -17.34 2.97
CA ASN A 141 4.30 -18.76 2.63
C ASN A 141 5.08 -19.00 1.32
N LYS A 142 5.53 -20.24 1.08
CA LYS A 142 6.10 -20.59 -0.23
C LYS A 142 5.06 -20.41 -1.33
N ASN A 143 5.49 -19.94 -2.50
CA ASN A 143 4.63 -19.60 -3.65
C ASN A 143 3.59 -18.48 -3.40
N ALA A 144 3.62 -17.81 -2.24
CA ALA A 144 2.78 -16.66 -1.97
C ALA A 144 3.11 -15.46 -2.87
N ILE A 145 2.20 -14.50 -2.95
CA ILE A 145 2.39 -13.25 -3.70
C ILE A 145 2.47 -12.04 -2.77
N CYS A 146 3.24 -11.04 -3.20
CA CYS A 146 3.23 -9.69 -2.63
C CYS A 146 2.72 -8.71 -3.68
N LEU A 147 1.69 -7.95 -3.36
CA LEU A 147 1.20 -6.84 -4.19
C LEU A 147 1.59 -5.52 -3.54
N SER A 148 2.17 -4.63 -4.33
CA SER A 148 2.41 -3.25 -3.92
C SER A 148 1.88 -2.28 -4.97
N TYR A 149 1.60 -1.05 -4.55
CA TYR A 149 1.26 0.03 -5.45
C TYR A 149 1.81 1.34 -4.92
N ASP A 150 2.75 1.97 -5.63
CA ASP A 150 3.53 3.08 -5.08
C ASP A 150 3.81 4.18 -6.09
N LEU A 151 4.15 5.35 -5.56
CA LEU A 151 4.72 6.47 -6.32
C LEU A 151 6.16 6.14 -6.69
N MET A 152 6.47 6.20 -7.99
CA MET A 152 7.80 6.05 -8.56
C MET A 152 8.32 7.40 -9.09
N GLN A 153 9.61 7.46 -9.40
CA GLN A 153 10.26 8.67 -9.87
C GLN A 153 9.64 9.17 -11.20
N ILE A 154 9.30 10.46 -11.24
CA ILE A 154 8.83 11.13 -12.46
C ILE A 154 10.03 11.42 -13.36
N SER A 155 9.95 10.97 -14.62
CA SER A 155 11.09 11.01 -15.55
C SER A 155 11.29 12.36 -16.22
N ASN A 156 10.25 13.21 -16.33
CA ASN A 156 10.36 14.52 -16.95
C ASN A 156 9.24 15.49 -16.51
N HIS A 157 9.42 16.77 -16.86
CA HIS A 157 8.48 17.84 -16.52
C HIS A 157 7.08 17.63 -17.13
N GLN A 158 6.99 17.04 -18.33
CA GLN A 158 5.71 16.80 -18.99
C GLN A 158 4.86 15.78 -18.23
N GLN A 159 5.46 14.73 -17.67
CA GLN A 159 4.77 13.77 -16.79
C GLN A 159 4.28 14.46 -15.50
N LEU A 160 5.09 15.36 -14.91
CA LEU A 160 4.69 16.15 -13.75
C LEU A 160 3.45 17.02 -14.05
N LEU A 161 3.44 17.70 -15.20
CA LEU A 161 2.29 18.48 -15.66
C LEU A 161 1.08 17.62 -15.98
N ALA A 162 1.27 16.43 -16.56
CA ALA A 162 0.20 15.48 -16.83
C ALA A 162 -0.45 15.01 -15.53
N LEU A 163 0.34 14.69 -14.51
CA LEU A 163 -0.16 14.32 -13.18
C LEU A 163 -0.96 15.46 -12.54
N LYS A 164 -0.44 16.70 -12.60
CA LYS A 164 -1.15 17.88 -12.10
C LYS A 164 -2.52 18.04 -12.78
N ARG A 165 -2.56 17.96 -14.11
CA ARG A 165 -3.81 18.08 -14.88
C ARG A 165 -4.79 16.95 -14.59
N LEU A 166 -4.30 15.71 -14.52
CA LEU A 166 -5.14 14.55 -14.23
C LEU A 166 -5.79 14.67 -12.84
N THR A 167 -5.02 15.04 -11.83
CA THR A 167 -5.53 15.22 -10.47
C THR A 167 -6.51 16.39 -10.34
N GLN A 168 -6.35 17.44 -11.15
CA GLN A 168 -7.36 18.51 -11.28
C GLN A 168 -8.67 18.02 -11.89
N SER A 169 -8.58 17.23 -12.97
CA SER A 169 -9.77 16.66 -13.63
C SER A 169 -10.58 15.72 -12.74
N ILE A 170 -9.95 15.11 -11.72
CA ILE A 170 -10.63 14.24 -10.74
C ILE A 170 -10.93 14.95 -9.41
N GLY A 171 -10.72 16.27 -9.32
CA GLY A 171 -11.30 17.11 -8.26
C GLY A 171 -10.31 17.86 -7.36
N LEU A 172 -9.00 17.86 -7.62
CA LEU A 172 -8.10 18.79 -6.93
C LEU A 172 -8.21 20.21 -7.49
N SER A 173 -8.18 21.21 -6.62
CA SER A 173 -7.97 22.61 -7.03
C SER A 173 -6.54 22.85 -7.51
N GLU A 174 -6.31 23.97 -8.20
CA GLU A 174 -4.97 24.43 -8.61
C GLU A 174 -3.99 24.45 -7.42
N LYS A 175 -4.41 25.04 -6.29
CA LYS A 175 -3.61 25.09 -5.05
C LYS A 175 -3.28 23.70 -4.51
N GLN A 176 -4.26 22.80 -4.46
CA GLN A 176 -4.05 21.42 -3.96
C GLN A 176 -3.13 20.61 -4.87
N SER A 177 -3.34 20.70 -6.18
CA SER A 177 -2.52 20.00 -7.17
C SER A 177 -1.07 20.52 -7.18
N GLN A 178 -0.85 21.83 -6.98
CA GLN A 178 0.49 22.38 -6.81
C GLN A 178 1.17 21.86 -5.53
N ALA A 179 0.46 21.90 -4.40
CA ALA A 179 0.97 21.35 -3.15
C ALA A 179 1.30 19.85 -3.24
N MET A 180 0.52 19.07 -4.00
CA MET A 180 0.84 17.66 -4.29
C MET A 180 2.18 17.53 -5.01
N LEU A 181 2.45 18.35 -6.04
CA LEU A 181 3.73 18.30 -6.76
C LEU A 181 4.91 18.62 -5.85
N ASP A 182 4.79 19.66 -5.02
CA ASP A 182 5.86 20.08 -4.11
C ASP A 182 6.23 18.95 -3.14
N ARG A 183 5.23 18.17 -2.69
CA ARG A 183 5.41 17.04 -1.78
C ARG A 183 6.13 15.85 -2.41
N LEU A 184 6.01 15.65 -3.74
CA LEU A 184 6.67 14.52 -4.42
C LEU A 184 8.20 14.52 -4.21
N GLY A 185 8.81 15.71 -4.09
CA GLY A 185 10.26 15.85 -3.86
C GLY A 185 10.66 16.06 -2.40
N GLN A 186 9.70 16.20 -1.48
CA GLN A 186 9.97 16.56 -0.07
C GLN A 186 9.59 15.46 0.92
N ASP A 187 8.58 14.66 0.58
CA ASP A 187 7.92 13.77 1.53
C ASP A 187 8.20 12.29 1.25
N PHE A 188 8.78 11.97 0.09
CA PHE A 188 8.91 10.60 -0.39
C PHE A 188 10.32 10.29 -0.87
N PHE A 189 10.69 9.03 -0.78
CA PHE A 189 11.94 8.47 -1.31
C PHE A 189 11.63 7.72 -2.59
N LEU A 190 11.35 8.47 -3.65
CA LEU A 190 10.99 7.93 -4.96
C LEU A 190 12.21 7.34 -5.66
N ILE A 191 12.03 6.18 -6.26
CA ILE A 191 13.05 5.48 -7.05
C ILE A 191 12.52 5.14 -8.44
N ASP A 192 13.42 4.77 -9.34
CA ASP A 192 13.03 4.27 -10.66
C ASP A 192 12.61 2.79 -10.64
N ILE A 193 12.04 2.34 -11.77
CA ILE A 193 11.53 0.97 -11.91
C ILE A 193 12.64 -0.09 -11.85
N PRO A 194 13.79 0.07 -12.55
CA PRO A 194 14.92 -0.84 -12.40
C PRO A 194 15.39 -1.02 -10.95
N GLN A 195 15.50 0.06 -10.19
CA GLN A 195 15.87 0.03 -8.77
C GLN A 195 14.84 -0.75 -7.94
N MET A 196 13.54 -0.47 -8.14
CA MET A 196 12.47 -1.18 -7.44
C MET A 196 12.49 -2.68 -7.74
N CYS A 197 12.65 -3.07 -9.01
CA CYS A 197 12.78 -4.48 -9.39
C CYS A 197 13.99 -5.17 -8.75
N ASN A 198 15.14 -4.48 -8.68
CA ASN A 198 16.33 -4.98 -8.01
C ASN A 198 16.11 -5.15 -6.50
N ILE A 199 15.41 -4.22 -5.85
CA ILE A 199 15.03 -4.32 -4.43
C ILE A 199 14.20 -5.59 -4.18
N TYR A 200 13.18 -5.85 -4.99
CA TYR A 200 12.37 -7.08 -4.88
C TYR A 200 13.22 -8.35 -5.02
N GLN A 201 14.15 -8.39 -5.98
CA GLN A 201 15.03 -9.54 -6.17
C GLN A 201 15.95 -9.75 -4.97
N GLN A 202 16.56 -8.68 -4.46
CA GLN A 202 17.44 -8.72 -3.27
C GLN A 202 16.69 -9.09 -1.99
N ALA A 203 15.41 -8.73 -1.89
CA ALA A 203 14.53 -9.12 -0.79
C ALA A 203 14.17 -10.62 -0.79
N GLY A 204 14.48 -11.37 -1.86
CA GLY A 204 14.27 -12.82 -1.96
C GLY A 204 13.04 -13.24 -2.76
N PHE A 205 12.37 -12.32 -3.47
CA PHE A 205 11.32 -12.68 -4.42
C PHE A 205 11.94 -13.29 -5.69
N LYS A 206 11.29 -14.33 -6.21
CA LYS A 206 11.71 -15.05 -7.42
C LYS A 206 11.61 -14.19 -8.68
N SER A 207 10.50 -13.46 -8.79
CA SER A 207 10.18 -12.61 -9.92
C SER A 207 9.26 -11.49 -9.47
N VAL A 208 9.32 -10.38 -10.20
CA VAL A 208 8.45 -9.22 -10.01
C VAL A 208 8.04 -8.71 -11.39
N THR A 209 6.77 -8.33 -11.53
CA THR A 209 6.24 -7.73 -12.76
C THR A 209 5.32 -6.57 -12.42
N THR A 210 5.21 -5.62 -13.34
CA THR A 210 4.25 -4.53 -13.23
C THR A 210 2.89 -5.01 -13.74
N PHE A 211 1.86 -4.96 -12.89
CA PHE A 211 0.49 -5.31 -13.31
C PHE A 211 -0.33 -4.08 -13.75
N THR A 212 0.06 -2.89 -13.30
CA THR A 212 -0.60 -1.63 -13.67
C THR A 212 0.34 -0.45 -13.57
N GLN A 213 0.10 0.57 -14.39
CA GLN A 213 0.77 1.85 -14.32
C GLN A 213 -0.22 2.97 -14.65
N ILE A 214 -0.28 3.99 -13.80
CA ILE A 214 -1.00 5.24 -14.06
C ILE A 214 -0.03 6.40 -13.83
N LEU A 215 0.52 6.94 -14.92
CA LEU A 215 1.62 7.91 -14.86
C LEU A 215 2.78 7.38 -13.99
N ASN A 216 3.08 8.02 -12.87
CA ASN A 216 4.14 7.64 -11.95
C ASN A 216 3.66 6.75 -10.78
N TYR A 217 2.41 6.31 -10.80
CA TYR A 217 1.93 5.28 -9.88
C TYR A 217 2.06 3.91 -10.53
N TYR A 218 2.71 2.97 -9.85
CA TYR A 218 3.01 1.64 -10.37
C TYR A 218 2.54 0.57 -9.41
N GLY A 219 1.86 -0.45 -9.94
CA GLY A 219 1.53 -1.66 -9.20
C GLY A 219 2.45 -2.80 -9.57
N PHE A 220 3.01 -3.46 -8.57
CA PHE A 220 3.90 -4.61 -8.74
C PHE A 220 3.29 -5.86 -8.11
N ILE A 221 3.42 -6.99 -8.80
CA ILE A 221 3.19 -8.32 -8.25
C ILE A 221 4.52 -9.06 -8.20
N ALA A 222 4.91 -9.47 -7.00
CA ALA A 222 6.13 -10.23 -6.74
C ALA A 222 5.78 -11.63 -6.21
N PHE A 223 6.52 -12.65 -6.66
CA PHE A 223 6.26 -14.05 -6.34
C PHE A 223 7.34 -14.60 -5.42
N LYS A 224 6.94 -15.18 -4.29
CA LYS A 224 7.86 -15.89 -3.38
C LYS A 224 8.17 -17.29 -3.94
N ASN A 225 9.38 -17.77 -3.66
CA ASN A 225 9.82 -19.13 -3.98
C ASN A 225 9.16 -20.21 -3.11
#